data_AF-A0A345YIP5-F1
#
_entry.id   AF-A0A345YIP5-F1
#
_cell.length_a   1.000
_cell.length_b   1.000
_cell.length_c   1.000
_cell.angle_alpha   90.00
_cell.angle_beta   90.00
_cell.angle_gamma   90.00
#
_symmetry.space_group_name_H-M   'P 1'
#
loop_
_entity.id
_entity.type
_entity.pdbx_description
1 polymer ?
#
loop_
_entity_poly.entity_id
_entity_poly.type
_entity_poly.pdbx_seq_one_letter_code
_entity_poly.pdbx_strand_id
1 'polypeptide(L)'
;MNKIALVAAASAAALTIAAEDTGPYRADKFPLLAAAGFTFSKDGALAPGGDEPIRRTATLDKLEGRLANVRYMAAAMDEFDIGSTDQPTDVNGRRQFEHLMSESFPDRWTGYIYVAMRRFQRDGEFTKLALMLGMLIAYEDKLISGRALLESIALDLVQMADLRDDDGEKGREA
;
A
#
# COMPACT_ATOMS: atom_id res chain seq x y z
N MET A 1 -57.58 -0.12 -20.05
CA MET A 1 -56.54 0.11 -19.02
C MET A 1 -55.20 0.25 -19.73
N ASN A 2 -54.53 1.38 -19.50
CA ASN A 2 -53.51 1.97 -20.37
C ASN A 2 -52.14 1.32 -20.13
N LYS A 3 -51.54 0.69 -21.16
CA LYS A 3 -50.23 -0.02 -21.10
C LYS A 3 -49.06 0.89 -20.69
N ILE A 4 -49.25 2.21 -20.70
CA ILE A 4 -48.25 3.21 -20.33
C ILE A 4 -47.98 3.21 -18.80
N ALA A 5 -48.96 2.83 -17.98
CA ALA A 5 -48.79 2.78 -16.52
C ALA A 5 -47.92 1.59 -16.06
N LEU A 6 -47.87 0.51 -16.83
CA LEU A 6 -47.10 -0.70 -16.46
C LEU A 6 -45.60 -0.54 -16.74
N VAL A 7 -45.23 0.27 -17.74
CA VAL A 7 -43.82 0.54 -18.07
C VAL A 7 -43.20 1.54 -17.09
N ALA A 8 -43.98 2.52 -16.60
CA ALA A 8 -43.50 3.45 -15.57
C ALA A 8 -43.25 2.77 -14.21
N ALA A 9 -44.06 1.78 -13.84
CA ALA A 9 -43.84 1.01 -12.61
C ALA A 9 -42.62 0.07 -12.70
N ALA A 10 -42.36 -0.51 -13.87
CA ALA A 10 -41.15 -1.31 -14.11
C ALA A 10 -39.89 -0.43 -14.17
N SER A 11 -39.96 0.78 -14.73
CA SER A 11 -38.84 1.74 -14.70
C SER A 11 -38.60 2.33 -13.31
N ALA A 12 -39.63 2.55 -12.49
CA ALA A 12 -39.44 2.98 -11.10
C ALA A 12 -38.89 1.85 -10.22
N ALA A 13 -39.31 0.60 -10.43
CA ALA A 13 -38.75 -0.56 -9.74
C ALA A 13 -37.30 -0.86 -10.18
N ALA A 14 -36.96 -0.66 -11.46
CA ALA A 14 -35.59 -0.78 -11.94
C ALA A 14 -34.67 0.36 -11.47
N LEU A 15 -35.22 1.55 -11.20
CA LEU A 15 -34.46 2.68 -10.64
C LEU A 15 -34.33 2.65 -9.11
N THR A 16 -35.06 1.76 -8.43
CA THR A 16 -35.02 1.61 -6.96
C THR A 16 -34.14 0.43 -6.51
N ILE A 17 -33.50 -0.29 -7.44
CA ILE A 17 -32.50 -1.34 -7.13
C ILE A 17 -31.07 -0.77 -7.10
N ALA A 18 -30.86 0.49 -7.50
CA ALA A 18 -29.53 1.13 -7.48
C ALA A 18 -29.18 1.85 -6.15
N ALA A 19 -29.91 1.56 -5.08
CA ALA A 19 -29.53 1.93 -3.71
C ALA A 19 -29.35 0.65 -2.85
N GLU A 20 -28.97 -0.46 -3.49
CA GLU A 20 -28.61 -1.71 -2.82
C GLU A 20 -27.41 -1.47 -1.90
N ASP A 21 -27.72 -1.37 -0.61
CA ASP A 21 -26.90 -1.84 0.51
C ASP A 21 -25.40 -1.70 0.27
N THR A 22 -24.96 -0.45 0.13
CA THR A 22 -23.54 -0.17 -0.05
C THR A 22 -22.89 -0.30 1.31
N GLY A 23 -22.63 -1.54 1.71
CA GLY A 23 -21.93 -1.88 2.94
C GLY A 23 -20.61 -1.11 3.06
N PRO A 24 -19.94 -1.16 4.21
CA PRO A 24 -18.79 -0.28 4.48
C PRO A 24 -17.56 -0.57 3.61
N TYR A 25 -17.60 -1.60 2.77
CA TYR A 25 -16.51 -2.06 1.89
C TYR A 25 -16.80 -1.66 0.44
N ARG A 26 -16.21 -0.54 0.01
CA ARG A 26 -16.42 -0.03 -1.35
C ARG A 26 -15.14 0.53 -1.92
N ALA A 27 -14.95 0.36 -3.23
CA ALA A 27 -13.76 0.83 -3.94
C ALA A 27 -13.59 2.36 -3.89
N ASP A 28 -14.68 3.14 -3.86
CA ASP A 28 -14.61 4.60 -3.76
C ASP A 28 -14.16 5.09 -2.37
N LYS A 29 -14.39 4.29 -1.32
CA LYS A 29 -13.88 4.56 0.03
C LYS A 29 -12.41 4.17 0.18
N PHE A 30 -11.96 3.17 -0.58
CA PHE A 30 -10.60 2.61 -0.53
C PHE A 30 -9.95 2.61 -1.92
N PRO A 31 -9.77 3.80 -2.53
CA PRO A 31 -9.37 3.90 -3.92
C PRO A 31 -7.96 3.37 -4.19
N LEU A 32 -7.03 3.47 -3.23
CA LEU A 32 -5.67 2.96 -3.42
C LEU A 32 -5.63 1.45 -3.31
N LEU A 33 -6.39 0.85 -2.39
CA LEU A 33 -6.55 -0.60 -2.34
C LEU A 33 -7.19 -1.13 -3.62
N ALA A 34 -8.22 -0.47 -4.14
CA ALA A 34 -8.82 -0.82 -5.43
C ALA A 34 -7.78 -0.74 -6.57
N ALA A 35 -6.97 0.32 -6.62
CA ALA A 35 -5.88 0.46 -7.58
C ALA A 35 -4.78 -0.59 -7.41
N ALA A 36 -4.57 -1.09 -6.19
CA ALA A 36 -3.68 -2.21 -5.88
C ALA A 36 -4.33 -3.58 -6.12
N GLY A 37 -5.48 -3.64 -6.79
CA GLY A 37 -6.14 -4.88 -7.20
C GLY A 37 -7.05 -5.54 -6.16
N PHE A 38 -7.34 -4.87 -5.04
CA PHE A 38 -8.34 -5.37 -4.09
C PHE A 38 -9.73 -5.30 -4.71
N THR A 39 -10.52 -6.34 -4.47
CA THR A 39 -11.94 -6.38 -4.86
C THR A 39 -12.83 -6.19 -3.64
N PHE A 40 -14.00 -5.60 -3.82
CA PHE A 40 -14.89 -5.22 -2.72
C PHE A 40 -16.28 -5.82 -2.92
N SER A 41 -16.88 -6.27 -1.83
CA SER A 41 -18.24 -6.82 -1.78
C SER A 41 -18.92 -6.43 -0.47
N LYS A 42 -20.22 -6.70 -0.35
CA LYS A 42 -20.95 -6.49 0.91
C LYS A 42 -20.33 -7.20 2.12
N ASP A 43 -19.62 -8.30 1.89
CA ASP A 43 -19.09 -9.18 2.95
C ASP A 43 -17.65 -8.86 3.34
N GLY A 44 -16.98 -7.92 2.65
CA GLY A 44 -15.59 -7.52 2.92
C GLY A 44 -14.81 -7.14 1.66
N ALA A 45 -13.51 -6.94 1.83
CA ALA A 45 -12.57 -6.75 0.72
C ALA A 45 -11.63 -7.95 0.57
N LEU A 46 -11.35 -8.35 -0.66
CA LEU A 46 -10.44 -9.46 -0.97
C LEU A 46 -9.14 -8.91 -1.56
N ALA A 47 -8.02 -9.30 -0.96
CA ALA A 47 -6.69 -8.97 -1.48
C ALA A 47 -6.40 -9.74 -2.79
N PRO A 48 -5.57 -9.20 -3.69
CA PRO A 48 -5.10 -9.94 -4.87
C PRO A 48 -4.45 -11.28 -4.47
N GLY A 49 -5.03 -12.39 -4.92
CA GLY A 49 -4.55 -13.74 -4.59
C GLY A 49 -4.90 -14.23 -3.18
N GLY A 50 -5.78 -13.52 -2.46
CA GLY A 50 -6.32 -13.99 -1.18
C GLY A 50 -7.63 -14.76 -1.35
N ASP A 51 -7.88 -15.68 -0.43
CA ASP A 51 -9.10 -16.50 -0.41
C ASP A 51 -10.10 -16.07 0.68
N GLU A 52 -9.63 -15.31 1.67
CA GLU A 52 -10.45 -14.85 2.78
C GLU A 52 -10.68 -13.33 2.75
N PRO A 53 -11.93 -12.87 2.90
CA PRO A 53 -12.23 -11.45 2.90
C PRO A 53 -11.79 -10.78 4.20
N ILE A 54 -11.18 -9.62 4.08
CA ILE A 54 -10.91 -8.69 5.18
C ILE A 54 -12.22 -8.01 5.56
N ARG A 55 -12.76 -8.38 6.72
CA ARG A 55 -14.05 -7.88 7.25
C ARG A 55 -13.92 -6.80 8.32
N ARG A 56 -12.71 -6.29 8.57
CA ARG A 56 -12.49 -5.21 9.54
C ARG A 56 -12.15 -3.95 8.78
N THR A 57 -13.07 -2.98 8.80
CA THR A 57 -12.86 -1.67 8.15
C THR A 57 -11.61 -0.97 8.65
N ALA A 58 -11.33 -1.02 9.96
CA ALA A 58 -10.12 -0.44 10.54
C ALA A 58 -8.83 -1.05 9.97
N THR A 59 -8.85 -2.34 9.56
CA THR A 59 -7.72 -2.95 8.86
C THR A 59 -7.58 -2.34 7.47
N LEU A 60 -8.68 -2.17 6.72
CA LEU A 60 -8.65 -1.54 5.40
C LEU A 60 -8.20 -0.08 5.47
N ASP A 61 -8.65 0.69 6.46
CA ASP A 61 -8.21 2.07 6.68
C ASP A 61 -6.69 2.13 6.91
N LYS A 62 -6.13 1.20 7.71
CA LYS A 62 -4.68 1.09 7.90
C LYS A 62 -3.96 0.79 6.59
N LEU A 63 -4.43 -0.21 5.85
CA LEU A 63 -3.82 -0.62 4.58
C LEU A 63 -3.84 0.49 3.53
N GLU A 64 -4.99 1.17 3.38
CA GLU A 64 -5.17 2.34 2.52
C GLU A 64 -4.19 3.45 2.91
N GLY A 65 -4.04 3.74 4.21
CA GLY A 65 -3.07 4.71 4.71
C GLY A 65 -1.62 4.35 4.40
N ARG A 66 -1.25 3.05 4.42
CA ARG A 66 0.10 2.61 4.02
C ARG A 66 0.33 2.77 2.52
N LEU A 67 -0.66 2.46 1.68
CA LEU A 67 -0.57 2.74 0.25
C LEU A 67 -0.50 4.24 -0.05
N ALA A 68 -1.19 5.07 0.75
CA ALA A 68 -1.09 6.53 0.64
C ALA A 68 0.34 7.00 0.90
N ASN A 69 1.01 6.46 1.92
CA ASN A 69 2.44 6.74 2.18
C ASN A 69 3.33 6.31 1.01
N VAL A 70 3.10 5.11 0.44
CA VAL A 70 3.87 4.64 -0.74
C VAL A 70 3.72 5.62 -1.90
N ARG A 71 2.49 6.02 -2.22
CA ARG A 71 2.22 6.97 -3.30
C ARG A 71 2.84 8.34 -3.01
N TYR A 72 2.75 8.80 -1.76
CA TYR A 72 3.24 10.10 -1.34
C TYR A 72 4.76 10.24 -1.44
N MET A 73 5.49 9.16 -1.13
CA MET A 73 6.95 9.13 -1.17
C MET A 73 7.51 8.59 -2.50
N ALA A 74 6.67 8.27 -3.48
CA ALA A 74 7.02 7.48 -4.67
C ALA A 74 8.24 8.01 -5.42
N ALA A 75 8.28 9.32 -5.71
CA ALA A 75 9.38 9.93 -6.46
C ALA A 75 10.74 9.79 -5.73
N ALA A 76 10.75 10.00 -4.41
CA ALA A 76 11.98 9.89 -3.62
C ALA A 76 12.46 8.44 -3.47
N MET A 77 11.53 7.49 -3.37
CA MET A 77 11.85 6.07 -3.36
C MET A 77 12.36 5.59 -4.71
N ASP A 78 11.78 6.03 -5.82
CA ASP A 78 12.23 5.69 -7.17
C ASP A 78 13.64 6.27 -7.45
N GLU A 79 13.89 7.53 -7.07
CA GLU A 79 15.24 8.11 -7.14
C GLU A 79 16.27 7.35 -6.30
N PHE A 80 15.89 6.94 -5.09
CA PHE A 80 16.76 6.14 -4.22
C PHE A 80 17.05 4.75 -4.79
N ASP A 81 16.03 4.09 -5.33
CA ASP A 81 16.08 2.71 -5.78
C ASP A 81 16.78 2.54 -7.14
N ILE A 82 16.38 3.36 -8.13
CA ILE A 82 16.79 3.22 -9.53
C ILE A 82 17.45 4.49 -10.10
N GLY A 83 17.74 5.49 -9.26
CA GLY A 83 18.45 6.72 -9.66
C GLY A 83 17.64 7.70 -10.50
N SER A 84 16.37 7.43 -10.75
CA SER A 84 15.50 8.26 -11.59
C SER A 84 14.03 8.09 -11.23
N THR A 85 13.20 9.07 -11.63
CA THR A 85 11.75 9.03 -11.42
C THR A 85 11.02 9.78 -12.53
N ASP A 86 9.90 9.21 -12.98
CA ASP A 86 8.92 9.90 -13.84
C ASP A 86 7.75 10.47 -13.01
N GLN A 87 7.72 10.22 -11.70
CA GLN A 87 6.69 10.74 -10.80
C GLN A 87 6.94 12.21 -10.47
N PRO A 88 5.88 13.03 -10.34
CA PRO A 88 6.00 14.39 -9.82
C PRO A 88 6.65 14.39 -8.44
N THR A 89 7.67 15.22 -8.26
CA THR A 89 8.35 15.35 -6.97
C THR A 89 7.50 16.15 -5.99
N ASP A 90 7.10 15.50 -4.88
CA ASP A 90 6.56 16.18 -3.69
C ASP A 90 7.69 16.40 -2.68
N VAL A 91 7.95 17.67 -2.34
CA VAL A 91 9.00 18.06 -1.38
C VAL A 91 8.73 17.47 0.01
N ASN A 92 7.47 17.44 0.43
CA ASN A 92 7.12 16.92 1.74
C ASN A 92 7.20 15.38 1.75
N GLY A 93 6.80 14.73 0.65
CA GLY A 93 7.00 13.30 0.44
C GLY A 93 8.48 12.91 0.48
N ARG A 94 9.34 13.68 -0.19
CA ARG A 94 10.80 13.51 -0.12
C ARG A 94 11.32 13.63 1.30
N ARG A 95 10.96 14.70 2.02
CA ARG A 95 11.39 14.91 3.42
C ARG A 95 10.94 13.79 4.35
N GLN A 96 9.73 13.28 4.15
CA GLN A 96 9.23 12.15 4.93
C GLN A 96 10.08 10.90 4.66
N PHE A 97 10.37 10.60 3.40
CA PHE A 97 11.23 9.47 3.05
C PHE A 97 12.65 9.63 3.60
N GLU A 98 13.27 10.80 3.43
CA GLU A 98 14.58 11.12 4.01
C GLU A 98 14.60 10.94 5.53
N HIS A 99 13.51 11.34 6.21
CA HIS A 99 13.37 11.11 7.64
C HIS A 99 13.33 9.61 7.98
N LEU A 100 12.58 8.80 7.25
CA LEU A 100 12.56 7.34 7.44
C LEU A 100 13.92 6.67 7.20
N MET A 101 14.75 7.26 6.34
CA MET A 101 16.08 6.77 5.98
C MET A 101 17.19 7.37 6.85
N SER A 102 16.85 8.22 7.83
CA SER A 102 17.81 8.89 8.70
C SER A 102 18.18 8.06 9.91
N GLU A 103 19.40 8.22 10.43
CA GLU A 103 19.87 7.53 11.65
C GLU A 103 19.04 7.88 12.90
N SER A 104 18.37 9.05 12.90
CA SER A 104 17.52 9.47 14.02
C SER A 104 16.16 8.78 14.03
N PHE A 105 15.81 8.06 12.96
CA PHE A 105 14.57 7.29 12.92
C PHE A 105 14.74 6.01 13.75
N PRO A 106 13.85 5.74 14.73
CA PRO A 106 14.02 4.62 15.66
C PRO A 106 14.09 3.23 15.00
N ASP A 107 13.59 3.11 13.77
CA ASP A 107 13.48 1.84 13.07
C ASP A 107 14.02 1.91 11.64
N ARG A 108 15.32 1.63 11.51
CA ARG A 108 16.08 1.81 10.26
C ARG A 108 15.51 1.04 9.05
N TRP A 109 14.74 -0.02 9.27
CA TRP A 109 14.22 -0.87 8.18
C TRP A 109 12.97 -0.30 7.52
N THR A 110 12.26 0.62 8.17
CA THR A 110 10.95 1.10 7.70
C THR A 110 11.05 1.70 6.30
N GLY A 111 12.04 2.56 6.05
CA GLY A 111 12.23 3.17 4.72
C GLY A 111 12.48 2.13 3.62
N TYR A 112 13.33 1.13 3.87
CA TYR A 112 13.60 0.04 2.93
C TYR A 112 12.36 -0.83 2.66
N ILE A 113 11.51 -1.06 3.68
CA ILE A 113 10.23 -1.77 3.49
C ILE A 113 9.31 -1.00 2.55
N TYR A 114 9.22 0.33 2.69
CA TYR A 114 8.46 1.17 1.76
C TYR A 114 9.04 1.13 0.34
N VAL A 115 10.37 1.10 0.19
CA VAL A 115 11.03 0.94 -1.13
C VAL A 115 10.65 -0.40 -1.76
N ALA A 116 10.68 -1.51 -1.00
CA ALA A 116 10.26 -2.82 -1.49
C ALA A 116 8.79 -2.82 -1.95
N MET A 117 7.89 -2.19 -1.19
CA MET A 117 6.49 -2.02 -1.60
C MET A 117 6.37 -1.19 -2.88
N ARG A 118 7.16 -0.13 -3.02
CA ARG A 118 7.18 0.71 -4.21
C ARG A 118 7.60 -0.07 -5.45
N ARG A 119 8.60 -0.94 -5.35
CA ARG A 119 9.01 -1.85 -6.44
C ARG A 119 7.82 -2.70 -6.91
N PHE A 120 7.16 -3.40 -6.00
CA PHE A 120 6.00 -4.23 -6.35
C PHE A 120 4.84 -3.41 -6.96
N GLN A 121 4.61 -2.19 -6.47
CA GLN A 121 3.60 -1.31 -7.07
C GLN A 121 4.00 -0.87 -8.48
N ARG A 122 5.26 -0.49 -8.70
CA ARG A 122 5.79 -0.03 -9.99
C ARG A 122 5.78 -1.16 -11.02
N ASP A 123 6.08 -2.37 -10.60
CA ASP A 123 6.19 -3.55 -11.46
C ASP A 123 4.83 -4.26 -11.66
N GLY A 124 3.76 -3.75 -11.03
CA GLY A 124 2.41 -4.34 -11.12
C GLY A 124 2.25 -5.68 -10.41
N GLU A 125 3.17 -6.03 -9.51
CA GLU A 125 3.15 -7.27 -8.73
C GLU A 125 2.21 -7.16 -7.51
N PHE A 126 0.92 -6.94 -7.79
CA PHE A 126 -0.08 -6.61 -6.77
C PHE A 126 -0.28 -7.67 -5.69
N THR A 127 -0.11 -8.95 -6.00
CA THR A 127 -0.12 -10.02 -4.97
C THR A 127 1.04 -9.88 -3.98
N LYS A 128 2.24 -9.55 -4.45
CA LYS A 128 3.39 -9.32 -3.57
C LYS A 128 3.22 -8.03 -2.77
N LEU A 129 2.68 -6.98 -3.39
CA LEU A 129 2.33 -5.74 -2.68
C LEU A 129 1.31 -6.00 -1.56
N ALA A 130 0.27 -6.78 -1.81
CA ALA A 130 -0.74 -7.12 -0.81
C ALA A 130 -0.17 -7.97 0.34
N LEU A 131 0.69 -8.93 0.03
CA LEU A 131 1.42 -9.69 1.05
C LEU A 131 2.29 -8.76 1.90
N MET A 132 3.00 -7.83 1.25
CA MET A 132 3.87 -6.87 1.91
C MET A 132 3.16 -5.93 2.85
N LEU A 133 1.98 -5.46 2.44
CA LEU A 133 1.10 -4.68 3.28
C LEU A 133 0.73 -5.41 4.58
N GLY A 134 0.44 -6.71 4.50
CA GLY A 134 0.20 -7.56 5.67
C GLY A 134 1.44 -7.74 6.54
N MET A 135 2.61 -8.00 5.92
CA MET A 135 3.87 -8.16 6.63
C MET A 135 4.33 -6.87 7.32
N LEU A 136 4.08 -5.70 6.73
CA LEU A 136 4.36 -4.40 7.34
C LEU A 136 3.58 -4.24 8.65
N ILE A 137 2.30 -4.63 8.69
CA ILE A 137 1.52 -4.62 9.94
C ILE A 137 2.15 -5.55 10.97
N ALA A 138 2.50 -6.78 10.58
CA ALA A 138 3.14 -7.73 11.49
C ALA A 138 4.47 -7.22 12.06
N TYR A 139 5.25 -6.51 11.25
CA TYR A 139 6.48 -5.85 11.67
C TYR A 139 6.22 -4.64 12.61
N GLU A 140 5.21 -3.82 12.33
CA GLU A 140 4.80 -2.71 13.20
C GLU A 140 4.33 -3.22 14.57
N ASP A 141 3.63 -4.36 14.59
CA ASP A 141 3.20 -5.07 15.80
C ASP A 141 4.35 -5.89 16.45
N LYS A 142 5.58 -5.77 15.94
CA LYS A 142 6.81 -6.43 16.45
C LYS A 142 6.74 -7.96 16.48
N LEU A 143 5.90 -8.56 15.63
CA LEU A 143 5.80 -10.00 15.44
C LEU A 143 6.95 -10.56 14.60
N ILE A 144 7.49 -9.75 13.69
CA ILE A 144 8.66 -10.08 12.85
C ILE A 144 9.64 -8.91 12.83
N SER A 145 10.93 -9.19 12.60
CA SER A 145 11.94 -8.14 12.44
C SER A 145 11.96 -7.61 11.01
N GLY A 146 12.30 -6.32 10.84
CA GLY A 146 12.39 -5.69 9.52
C GLY A 146 13.46 -6.32 8.63
N ARG A 147 14.59 -6.75 9.21
CA ARG A 147 15.64 -7.48 8.48
C ARG A 147 15.13 -8.81 7.93
N ALA A 148 14.50 -9.64 8.76
CA ALA A 148 13.98 -10.94 8.34
C ALA A 148 12.89 -10.80 7.27
N LEU A 149 12.05 -9.76 7.39
CA LEU A 149 11.08 -9.40 6.36
C LEU A 149 11.79 -9.16 5.03
N LEU A 150 12.76 -8.23 4.98
CA LEU A 150 13.44 -7.86 3.74
C LEU A 150 14.31 -8.99 3.16
N GLU A 151 14.98 -9.78 3.98
CA GLU A 151 15.74 -10.97 3.54
C GLU A 151 14.87 -11.95 2.74
N SER A 152 13.56 -12.02 3.03
CA SER A 152 12.65 -12.94 2.35
C SER A 152 12.13 -12.45 0.99
N ILE A 153 12.25 -11.15 0.67
CA ILE A 153 11.57 -10.53 -0.49
C ILE A 153 12.43 -9.57 -1.32
N ALA A 154 13.47 -8.98 -0.73
CA ALA A 154 14.25 -7.89 -1.28
C ALA A 154 15.63 -7.86 -0.59
N LEU A 155 16.36 -8.97 -0.71
CA LEU A 155 17.65 -9.19 -0.07
C LEU A 155 18.69 -8.11 -0.43
N ASP A 156 18.61 -7.57 -1.64
CA ASP A 156 19.48 -6.49 -2.11
C ASP A 156 19.30 -5.19 -1.30
N LEU A 157 18.11 -4.91 -0.78
CA LEU A 157 17.88 -3.75 0.10
C LEU A 157 18.54 -3.95 1.48
N VAL A 158 18.69 -5.19 1.94
CA VAL A 158 19.46 -5.49 3.16
C VAL A 158 20.94 -5.22 2.92
N GLN A 159 21.47 -5.68 1.79
CA GLN A 159 22.86 -5.44 1.39
C GLN A 159 23.14 -3.94 1.25
N MET A 160 22.23 -3.19 0.65
CA MET A 160 22.32 -1.73 0.53
C MET A 160 22.34 -1.04 1.91
N ALA A 161 21.49 -1.51 2.84
CA ALA A 161 21.48 -0.99 4.20
C ALA A 161 22.79 -1.26 4.95
N ASP A 162 23.31 -2.49 4.86
CA ASP A 162 24.55 -2.88 5.52
C ASP A 162 25.77 -2.10 4.97
N LEU A 163 25.85 -1.88 3.64
CA LEU A 163 26.93 -1.07 3.03
C LEU A 163 26.91 0.39 3.49
N ARG A 164 25.71 0.96 3.68
CA ARG A 164 25.56 2.35 4.14
C ARG A 164 26.06 2.53 5.57
N ASP A 165 25.95 1.51 6.41
CA ASP A 165 26.50 1.51 7.77
C ASP A 165 28.04 1.49 7.74
N ASP A 166 28.63 0.64 6.90
CA ASP A 166 30.10 0.52 6.75
C ASP A 166 30.76 1.83 6.31
N ASP A 167 30.12 2.58 5.41
CA ASP A 167 30.62 3.89 4.95
C ASP A 167 30.45 4.97 6.02
N GLY A 168 29.40 4.88 6.85
CA GLY A 168 29.17 5.77 7.99
C GLY A 168 30.17 5.57 9.12
N GLU A 169 30.59 4.33 9.39
CA GLU A 169 31.62 4.01 10.38
C GLU A 169 33.00 4.50 9.93
N LYS A 170 33.40 4.26 8.67
CA LYS A 170 34.68 4.73 8.13
C LYS A 170 34.80 6.26 8.14
N GLY A 171 33.70 6.98 7.95
CA GLY A 171 33.67 8.45 8.01
C GLY A 171 33.80 9.02 9.43
N ARG A 172 33.59 8.22 10.48
CA ARG A 172 33.72 8.62 11.89
C ARG A 172 35.09 8.29 12.49
N GLU A 173 35.86 7.42 11.84
CA GLU A 173 37.23 7.05 12.25
C GLU A 173 38.34 7.91 11.60
N ALA A 174 37.98 8.85 10.72
CA ALA A 174 38.90 9.78 10.04
C ALA A 174 38.82 11.20 10.65
#